data_AF-C9KIZ4-F1
#
_entry.id   AF-C9KIZ4-F1
#
_cell.length_a   1.000
_cell.length_b   1.000
_cell.length_c   1.000
_cell.angle_alpha   90.00
_cell.angle_beta   90.00
_cell.angle_gamma   90.00
#
_symmetry.space_group_name_H-M   'P 1'
#
loop_
_entity.id
_entity.type
_entity.pdbx_description
1 polymer ?
#
loop_
_entity_poly.entity_id
_entity_poly.type
_entity_poly.pdbx_seq_one_letter_code
_entity_poly.pdbx_strand_id
1 'polypeptide(L)'
;MSENMEKTIGEVGRVDWSHFSLADFLELRWRLLHDWQAVLPGGEYFGQARIGDVCYDIQIEWLADDELAVTMSPFFPHDGDSAEPPYDELVSGMPYDTQHGASLISSRRSFLELTYESFIDLAEHSILETVARFPHLQSAASKQTGFWDRHDAILCKIREQDDEDR
;
A
#
# COMPACT_ATOMS: atom_id res chain seq x y z
N MET A 1 13.68 -18.60 6.00
CA MET A 1 12.26 -18.59 5.57
C MET A 1 11.58 -19.76 6.25
N SER A 2 10.50 -19.52 6.99
CA SER A 2 9.79 -20.55 7.77
C SER A 2 8.86 -21.34 6.84
N GLU A 3 8.66 -22.64 7.06
CA GLU A 3 7.72 -23.48 6.26
C GLU A 3 6.29 -22.90 6.20
N ASN A 4 5.86 -22.19 7.24
CA ASN A 4 4.57 -21.48 7.25
C ASN A 4 4.51 -20.35 6.20
N MET A 5 5.62 -19.65 5.95
CA MET A 5 5.67 -18.52 5.02
C MET A 5 5.64 -18.99 3.57
N GLU A 6 6.33 -20.09 3.23
CA GLU A 6 6.24 -20.71 1.90
C GLU A 6 4.83 -21.24 1.61
N LYS A 7 4.14 -21.79 2.62
CA LYS A 7 2.75 -22.23 2.49
C LYS A 7 1.79 -21.05 2.30
N THR A 8 1.97 -19.95 3.04
CA THR A 8 1.17 -18.73 2.86
C THR A 8 1.42 -18.09 1.49
N ILE A 9 2.65 -18.07 0.99
CA ILE A 9 2.97 -17.57 -0.36
C ILE A 9 2.28 -18.44 -1.44
N GLY A 10 2.26 -19.76 -1.26
CA GLY A 10 1.59 -20.69 -2.16
C GLY A 10 0.05 -20.55 -2.18
N GLU A 11 -0.56 -20.07 -1.09
CA GLU A 11 -2.01 -19.92 -0.93
C GLU A 11 -2.53 -18.50 -1.23
N VAL A 12 -1.71 -17.47 -1.01
CA VAL A 12 -2.14 -16.05 -1.03
C VAL A 12 -1.62 -15.27 -2.26
N GLY A 13 -0.81 -15.91 -3.10
CA GLY A 13 -0.33 -15.34 -4.37
C GLY A 13 0.87 -14.40 -4.19
N ARG A 14 1.31 -13.82 -5.32
CA ARG A 14 2.46 -12.92 -5.39
C ARG A 14 2.01 -11.47 -5.22
N VAL A 15 2.83 -10.65 -4.56
CA VAL A 15 2.63 -9.20 -4.51
C VAL A 15 2.81 -8.61 -5.92
N ASP A 16 1.80 -7.88 -6.38
CA ASP A 16 1.82 -7.13 -7.63
C ASP A 16 2.32 -5.70 -7.39
N TRP A 17 3.38 -5.34 -8.12
CA TRP A 17 4.08 -4.06 -8.07
C TRP A 17 3.85 -3.22 -9.33
N SER A 18 2.89 -3.59 -10.18
CA SER A 18 2.60 -2.90 -11.43
C SER A 18 2.26 -1.41 -11.28
N HIS A 19 1.89 -0.97 -10.08
CA HIS A 19 1.56 0.41 -9.73
C HIS A 19 2.62 1.13 -8.88
N PHE A 20 3.83 0.59 -8.83
CA PHE A 20 4.97 1.28 -8.23
C PHE A 20 6.26 0.88 -8.96
N SER A 21 6.73 1.79 -9.80
CA SER A 21 7.91 1.60 -10.65
C SER A 21 9.19 2.14 -10.00
N LEU A 22 10.33 1.87 -10.64
CA LEU A 22 11.60 2.51 -10.28
C LEU A 22 11.51 4.05 -10.38
N ALA A 23 10.73 4.60 -11.32
CA ALA A 23 10.58 6.04 -11.45
C ALA A 23 9.87 6.63 -10.23
N ASP A 24 8.78 5.99 -9.78
CA ASP A 24 8.02 6.39 -8.59
C ASP A 24 8.90 6.32 -7.33
N PHE A 25 9.71 5.27 -7.20
CA PHE A 25 10.69 5.15 -6.11
C PHE A 25 11.73 6.28 -6.11
N LEU A 26 12.26 6.63 -7.29
CA LEU A 26 13.24 7.70 -7.42
C LEU A 26 12.61 9.08 -7.14
N GLU A 27 11.36 9.29 -7.55
CA GLU A 27 10.60 10.50 -7.26
C GLU A 27 10.35 10.66 -5.76
N LEU A 28 9.86 9.60 -5.11
CA LEU A 28 9.69 9.54 -3.65
C LEU A 28 11.03 9.84 -2.95
N ARG A 29 12.12 9.19 -3.36
CA ARG A 29 13.45 9.44 -2.81
C ARG A 29 13.90 10.88 -3.00
N TRP A 30 13.66 11.46 -4.17
CA TRP A 30 13.97 12.86 -4.46
C TRP A 30 13.16 13.80 -3.57
N ARG A 31 11.87 13.53 -3.40
CA ARG A 31 10.96 14.27 -2.51
C ARG A 31 11.51 14.32 -1.09
N LEU A 32 11.90 13.17 -0.54
CA LEU A 32 12.47 13.05 0.80
C LEU A 32 13.82 13.77 0.99
N LEU A 33 14.63 13.88 -0.08
CA LEU A 33 15.93 14.54 -0.05
C LEU A 33 15.81 16.06 -0.16
N HIS A 34 14.92 16.54 -1.02
CA HIS A 34 14.97 17.90 -1.52
C HIS A 34 13.80 18.78 -1.10
N ASP A 35 12.60 18.21 -0.91
CA ASP A 35 11.39 19.02 -0.75
C ASP A 35 10.38 18.42 0.25
N TRP A 36 10.90 17.68 1.24
CA TRP A 36 10.07 17.02 2.24
C TRP A 36 9.28 18.00 3.12
N GLN A 37 9.75 19.24 3.27
CA GLN A 37 9.07 20.28 4.04
C GLN A 37 7.80 20.79 3.36
N ALA A 38 7.65 20.57 2.05
CA ALA A 38 6.47 20.95 1.29
C ALA A 38 5.38 19.86 1.31
N VAL A 39 5.64 18.71 1.92
CA VAL A 39 4.64 17.65 2.09
C VAL A 39 3.53 18.17 2.99
N LEU A 40 2.29 18.12 2.50
CA LEU A 40 1.12 18.61 3.23
C LEU A 40 0.82 17.71 4.45
N PRO A 41 0.08 18.21 5.47
CA PRO A 41 -0.29 17.42 6.64
C PRO A 41 -1.06 16.12 6.32
N GLY A 42 -1.73 16.05 5.16
CA GLY A 42 -2.42 14.85 4.69
C GLY A 42 -1.53 13.83 3.98
N GLY A 43 -0.22 14.05 3.95
CA GLY A 43 0.74 13.19 3.24
C GLY A 43 0.72 13.37 1.72
N GLU A 44 1.47 12.51 1.04
CA GLU A 44 1.60 12.50 -0.41
C GLU A 44 1.74 11.06 -0.91
N TYR A 45 0.95 10.70 -1.93
CA TYR A 45 0.87 9.36 -2.48
C TYR A 45 1.83 9.15 -3.65
N PHE A 46 2.51 8.01 -3.68
CA PHE A 46 3.54 7.68 -4.69
C PHE A 46 3.27 6.40 -5.47
N GLY A 47 2.32 5.57 -5.04
CA GLY A 47 2.01 4.33 -5.74
C GLY A 47 1.46 3.29 -4.78
N GLN A 48 1.33 2.06 -5.25
CA GLN A 48 0.73 1.00 -4.46
C GLN A 48 1.27 -0.38 -4.84
N ALA A 49 1.17 -1.32 -3.90
CA ALA A 49 1.42 -2.74 -4.10
C ALA A 49 0.15 -3.54 -3.77
N ARG A 50 -0.14 -4.61 -4.49
CA ARG A 50 -1.39 -5.37 -4.34
C ARG A 50 -1.14 -6.84 -4.06
N ILE A 51 -2.01 -7.47 -3.27
CA ILE A 51 -2.03 -8.93 -3.06
C ILE A 51 -3.47 -9.39 -2.88
N GLY A 52 -3.98 -10.15 -3.85
CA GLY A 52 -5.41 -10.45 -3.95
C GLY A 52 -6.25 -9.17 -4.00
N ASP A 53 -7.26 -9.08 -3.14
CA ASP A 53 -8.10 -7.88 -3.01
C ASP A 53 -7.55 -6.88 -1.97
N VAL A 54 -6.34 -7.07 -1.44
CA VAL A 54 -5.68 -6.09 -0.56
C VAL A 54 -4.75 -5.20 -1.38
N CYS A 55 -4.77 -3.91 -1.09
CA CYS A 55 -3.82 -2.96 -1.65
C CYS A 55 -3.04 -2.25 -0.53
N TYR A 56 -1.80 -1.86 -0.80
CA TYR A 56 -0.91 -1.19 0.11
C TYR A 56 -0.47 0.12 -0.54
N ASP A 57 -0.99 1.24 -0.04
CA ASP A 57 -0.62 2.56 -0.52
C ASP A 57 0.78 2.92 -0.02
N ILE A 58 1.65 3.36 -0.93
CA ILE A 58 3.00 3.85 -0.64
C ILE A 58 2.93 5.36 -0.57
N GLN A 59 3.14 5.90 0.62
CA GLN A 59 2.93 7.30 0.91
C GLN A 59 4.10 7.89 1.72
N ILE A 60 4.21 9.21 1.66
CA ILE A 60 4.94 9.99 2.64
C ILE A 60 3.91 10.58 3.61
N GLU A 61 4.08 10.33 4.91
CA GLU A 61 3.16 10.80 5.94
C GLU A 61 3.90 11.47 7.10
N TRP A 62 3.23 12.41 7.76
CA TRP A 62 3.69 13.01 9.01
C TRP A 62 3.17 12.18 10.19
N LEU A 63 4.08 11.64 10.99
CA LEU A 63 3.74 10.94 12.22
C LEU A 63 3.70 11.93 13.40
N ALA A 64 3.12 11.50 14.53
CA ALA A 64 2.79 12.35 15.68
C ALA A 64 3.95 13.18 16.29
N ASP A 65 5.20 12.87 15.95
CA ASP A 65 6.41 13.56 16.42
C ASP A 65 6.99 14.55 15.37
N ASP A 66 6.19 15.01 14.42
CA ASP A 66 6.63 15.76 13.22
C ASP A 66 7.71 15.01 12.42
N GLU A 67 7.75 13.68 12.57
CA GLU A 67 8.66 12.82 11.82
C GLU A 67 7.99 12.39 10.53
N LEU A 68 8.63 12.74 9.42
CA LEU A 68 8.21 12.31 8.10
C LEU A 68 8.68 10.86 7.86
N ALA A 69 7.73 9.99 7.54
CA ALA A 69 7.98 8.58 7.27
C ALA A 69 7.46 8.19 5.89
N VAL A 70 8.06 7.13 5.35
CA VAL A 70 7.45 6.39 4.25
C VAL A 70 6.61 5.29 4.86
N THR A 71 5.34 5.25 4.49
CA THR A 71 4.38 4.28 5.00
C THR A 71 3.84 3.42 3.87
N MET A 72 3.61 2.15 4.19
CA MET A 72 2.80 1.25 3.38
C MET A 72 1.66 0.70 4.21
N SER A 73 0.46 1.19 3.99
CA SER A 73 -0.71 0.85 4.79
C SER A 73 -1.70 0.01 3.98
N PRO A 74 -2.18 -1.12 4.53
CA PRO A 74 -3.18 -1.92 3.83
C PRO A 74 -4.51 -1.19 3.78
N PHE A 75 -5.14 -1.20 2.61
CA PHE A 75 -6.50 -0.76 2.39
C PHE A 75 -7.28 -1.79 1.58
N PHE A 76 -8.59 -1.79 1.82
CA PHE A 76 -9.53 -2.68 1.16
C PHE A 76 -10.45 -1.85 0.28
N PRO A 77 -10.74 -2.34 -0.92
CA PRO A 77 -11.73 -1.71 -1.74
C PRO A 77 -13.12 -2.07 -1.22
N HIS A 78 -13.99 -1.06 -1.19
CA HIS A 78 -15.42 -1.27 -1.02
C HIS A 78 -16.11 -0.78 -2.28
N ASP A 79 -16.84 -1.66 -2.97
CA ASP A 79 -17.85 -1.21 -3.90
C ASP A 79 -19.04 -0.66 -3.12
N GLY A 80 -19.71 0.37 -3.65
CA GLY A 80 -20.91 0.95 -3.02
C GLY A 80 -22.07 -0.04 -2.88
N ASP A 81 -21.96 -1.20 -3.53
CA ASP A 81 -22.89 -2.33 -3.46
C ASP A 81 -22.47 -3.40 -2.43
N SER A 82 -21.33 -3.24 -1.75
CA SER A 82 -20.90 -4.16 -0.70
C SER A 82 -21.89 -4.17 0.46
N ALA A 83 -22.38 -5.36 0.82
CA ALA A 83 -23.17 -5.55 2.03
C ALA A 83 -22.33 -5.43 3.31
N GLU A 84 -21.00 -5.44 3.17
CA GLU A 84 -20.05 -5.24 4.26
C GLU A 84 -19.72 -3.73 4.39
N PRO A 85 -19.75 -3.17 5.62
CA PRO A 85 -19.50 -1.74 5.84
C PRO A 85 -18.16 -1.30 5.23
N PRO A 86 -18.02 -0.02 4.82
CA PRO A 86 -16.88 0.51 4.05
C PRO A 86 -15.53 0.44 4.77
N TYR A 87 -15.54 -0.01 6.03
CA TYR A 87 -14.38 -0.35 6.81
C TYR A 87 -14.83 -1.47 7.75
N ASP A 88 -14.34 -2.68 7.54
CA ASP A 88 -14.22 -3.60 8.66
C ASP A 88 -13.06 -3.05 9.49
N GLU A 89 -13.43 -2.23 10.46
CA GLU A 89 -12.62 -1.85 11.60
C GLU A 89 -11.89 -3.10 12.10
N LEU A 90 -10.59 -3.26 11.78
CA LEU A 90 -9.77 -4.34 12.40
C LEU A 90 -9.89 -4.29 13.93
N VAL A 91 -10.19 -3.10 14.46
CA VAL A 91 -10.57 -2.80 15.84
C VAL A 91 -11.61 -1.67 15.83
N SER A 92 -12.65 -1.77 16.67
CA SER A 92 -13.74 -0.81 16.63
C SER A 92 -13.31 0.64 16.88
N GLY A 93 -13.73 1.56 15.99
CA GLY A 93 -13.52 3.01 16.05
C GLY A 93 -12.46 3.61 15.12
N MET A 94 -11.72 2.83 14.31
CA MET A 94 -10.59 3.38 13.52
C MET A 94 -10.55 2.82 12.07
N PRO A 95 -10.67 3.67 11.03
CA PRO A 95 -10.28 3.30 9.67
C PRO A 95 -8.75 3.23 9.62
N TYR A 96 -8.19 2.02 9.55
CA TYR A 96 -6.77 1.66 9.36
C TYR A 96 -5.76 2.80 9.60
N ASP A 97 -5.58 3.18 10.86
CA ASP A 97 -4.47 4.05 11.26
C ASP A 97 -3.17 3.24 11.21
N THR A 98 -2.09 3.89 10.77
CA THR A 98 -0.71 3.39 10.66
C THR A 98 -0.16 2.77 11.97
N GLN A 99 -0.91 2.87 13.07
CA GLN A 99 -0.51 2.54 14.43
C GLN A 99 -0.75 1.10 14.88
N HIS A 100 -1.35 0.22 14.06
CA HIS A 100 -1.70 -1.15 14.50
C HIS A 100 -0.68 -2.24 14.10
N GLY A 101 0.48 -1.86 13.57
CA GLY A 101 1.56 -2.78 13.21
C GLY A 101 1.25 -3.61 11.96
N ALA A 102 0.26 -3.18 11.17
CA ALA A 102 -0.04 -3.72 9.84
C ALA A 102 0.54 -2.84 8.72
N SER A 103 1.02 -1.64 9.05
CA SER A 103 1.73 -0.77 8.12
C SER A 103 3.24 -1.01 8.21
N LEU A 104 3.91 -1.05 7.05
CA LEU A 104 5.35 -0.86 7.02
C LEU A 104 5.64 0.63 7.22
N ILE A 105 6.45 0.97 8.21
CA ILE A 105 6.87 2.35 8.47
C ILE A 105 8.39 2.40 8.38
N SER A 106 8.90 3.23 7.47
CA SER A 106 10.32 3.50 7.32
C SER A 106 10.58 4.97 7.61
N SER A 107 11.45 5.26 8.57
CA SER A 107 11.89 6.64 8.79
C SER A 107 12.50 7.19 7.50
N ARG A 108 12.41 8.51 7.30
CA ARG A 108 13.07 9.17 6.16
C ARG A 108 14.54 8.75 6.03
N ARG A 109 15.27 8.67 7.16
CA ARG A 109 16.68 8.28 7.15
C ARG A 109 16.87 6.85 6.64
N SER A 110 16.13 5.91 7.19
CA SER A 110 16.22 4.49 6.81
C SER A 110 15.85 4.28 5.35
N PHE A 111 14.78 4.92 4.87
CA PHE A 111 14.36 4.80 3.48
C PHE A 111 15.43 5.31 2.50
N LEU A 112 16.09 6.43 2.83
CA LEU A 112 17.15 6.99 2.01
C LEU A 112 18.42 6.12 1.92
N GLU A 113 18.54 5.07 2.71
CA GLU A 113 19.63 4.09 2.62
C GLU A 113 19.29 2.91 1.68
N LEU A 114 18.01 2.75 1.30
CA LEU A 114 17.54 1.65 0.45
C LEU A 114 17.79 1.91 -1.04
N THR A 115 18.08 0.84 -1.77
CA THR A 115 17.87 0.75 -3.22
C THR A 115 16.44 0.32 -3.51
N TYR A 116 16.00 0.49 -4.76
CA TYR A 116 14.69 0.03 -5.20
C TYR A 116 14.49 -1.46 -4.91
N GLU A 117 15.44 -2.31 -5.29
CA GLU A 117 15.36 -3.76 -5.10
C GLU A 117 15.27 -4.11 -3.60
N SER A 118 16.11 -3.49 -2.76
CA SER A 118 16.07 -3.73 -1.31
C SER A 118 14.78 -3.26 -0.65
N PHE A 119 14.15 -2.21 -1.19
CA PHE A 119 12.85 -1.74 -0.72
C PHE A 119 11.73 -2.70 -1.10
N ILE A 120 11.71 -3.17 -2.36
CA ILE A 120 10.75 -4.17 -2.82
C ILE A 120 10.85 -5.44 -1.98
N ASP A 121 12.08 -5.96 -1.79
CA ASP A 121 12.30 -7.16 -0.98
C ASP A 121 11.80 -6.95 0.45
N LEU A 122 12.15 -5.84 1.10
CA LEU A 122 11.70 -5.51 2.46
C LEU A 122 10.17 -5.46 2.54
N ALA A 123 9.55 -4.77 1.60
CA ALA A 123 8.11 -4.58 1.57
C ALA A 123 7.35 -5.87 1.28
N GLU A 124 7.83 -6.71 0.35
CA GLU A 124 7.23 -8.02 0.10
C GLU A 124 7.24 -8.88 1.37
N HIS A 125 8.38 -8.96 2.07
CA HIS A 125 8.45 -9.71 3.33
C HIS A 125 7.49 -9.13 4.38
N SER A 126 7.45 -7.81 4.55
CA SER A 126 6.56 -7.14 5.50
C SER A 126 5.09 -7.38 5.18
N ILE A 127 4.69 -7.31 3.92
CA ILE A 127 3.32 -7.55 3.45
C ILE A 127 2.93 -8.99 3.76
N LEU A 128 3.78 -9.97 3.42
CA LEU A 128 3.48 -11.39 3.63
C LEU A 128 3.38 -11.75 5.12
N GLU A 129 4.28 -11.22 5.95
CA GLU A 129 4.21 -11.40 7.41
C GLU A 129 2.94 -10.79 7.99
N THR A 130 2.56 -9.60 7.51
CA THR A 130 1.34 -8.91 7.93
C THR A 130 0.10 -9.71 7.54
N VAL A 131 0.00 -10.12 6.27
CA VAL A 131 -1.11 -10.95 5.77
C VAL A 131 -1.23 -12.26 6.55
N ALA A 132 -0.11 -12.91 6.88
CA ALA A 132 -0.11 -14.13 7.68
C ALA A 132 -0.56 -13.90 9.14
N ARG A 133 -0.27 -12.72 9.69
CA ARG A 133 -0.57 -12.36 11.08
C ARG A 133 -2.03 -11.95 11.30
N PHE A 134 -2.66 -11.33 10.31
CA PHE A 134 -4.01 -10.76 10.43
C PHE A 134 -5.03 -11.58 9.62
N PRO A 135 -5.97 -12.31 10.27
CA PRO A 135 -6.92 -13.20 9.58
C PRO A 135 -7.79 -12.53 8.52
N HIS A 136 -8.16 -11.26 8.71
CA HIS A 136 -8.95 -10.51 7.71
C HIS A 136 -8.14 -10.20 6.45
N LEU A 137 -6.87 -9.79 6.61
CA LEU A 137 -5.95 -9.59 5.49
C LEU A 137 -5.68 -10.92 4.77
N GLN A 138 -5.49 -12.01 5.51
CA GLN A 138 -5.37 -13.35 4.92
C GLN A 138 -6.60 -13.70 4.07
N SER A 139 -7.80 -13.46 4.59
CA SER A 139 -9.04 -13.75 3.85
C SER A 139 -9.15 -12.92 2.58
N ALA A 140 -8.93 -11.60 2.64
CA ALA A 140 -9.03 -10.75 1.47
C ALA A 140 -7.91 -10.99 0.44
N ALA A 141 -6.69 -11.25 0.90
CA ALA A 141 -5.58 -11.55 0.02
C ALA A 141 -5.76 -12.91 -0.69
N SER A 142 -6.54 -13.83 -0.11
CA SER A 142 -6.95 -15.06 -0.79
C SER A 142 -8.10 -14.87 -1.81
N LYS A 143 -8.76 -13.71 -1.81
CA LYS A 143 -9.79 -13.35 -2.79
C LYS A 143 -9.15 -12.68 -4.00
N GLN A 144 -9.65 -13.02 -5.18
CA GLN A 144 -9.37 -12.34 -6.44
C GLN A 144 -10.70 -12.04 -7.12
N THR A 145 -11.42 -11.04 -6.60
CA THR A 145 -12.74 -10.69 -7.14
C THR A 145 -12.64 -9.86 -8.43
N GLY A 146 -11.42 -9.52 -8.86
CA GLY A 146 -11.15 -8.65 -10.00
C GLY A 146 -11.58 -7.21 -9.73
N PHE A 147 -11.71 -6.80 -8.46
CA PHE A 147 -12.06 -5.43 -8.10
C PHE A 147 -11.06 -4.45 -8.72
N TRP A 148 -9.77 -4.70 -8.52
CA TRP A 148 -8.70 -3.80 -8.95
C TRP A 148 -8.65 -3.62 -10.47
N ASP A 149 -8.86 -4.68 -11.23
CA ASP A 149 -8.96 -4.59 -12.69
C ASP A 149 -10.11 -3.68 -13.14
N ARG A 150 -11.28 -3.78 -12.46
CA ARG A 150 -12.43 -2.92 -12.75
C ARG A 150 -12.14 -1.47 -12.34
N HIS A 151 -11.53 -1.28 -11.18
CA HIS A 151 -11.16 0.03 -10.67
C HIS A 151 -10.18 0.74 -11.60
N ASP A 152 -9.13 0.06 -12.03
CA ASP A 152 -8.14 0.61 -12.95
C ASP A 152 -8.75 0.92 -14.31
N ALA A 153 -9.65 0.06 -14.82
CA ALA A 153 -10.36 0.32 -16.06
C ALA A 153 -11.26 1.57 -15.98
N ILE A 154 -11.84 1.87 -14.82
CA ILE A 154 -12.60 3.10 -14.59
C ILE A 154 -11.64 4.30 -14.59
N LEU A 155 -10.53 4.23 -13.85
CA LEU A 155 -9.54 5.31 -13.79
C LEU A 155 -8.92 5.62 -15.16
N CYS A 156 -8.61 4.59 -15.95
CA CYS A 156 -8.13 4.78 -17.33
C CYS A 156 -9.13 5.54 -18.18
N LYS A 157 -10.43 5.18 -18.13
CA LYS A 157 -11.48 5.88 -18.89
C LYS A 157 -11.63 7.34 -18.47
N ILE A 158 -11.51 7.65 -17.18
CA ILE A 158 -11.57 9.03 -16.69
C ILE A 158 -10.41 9.85 -17.25
N ARG A 159 -9.19 9.29 -17.22
CA ARG A 159 -7.99 9.95 -17.77
C ARG A 159 -8.11 10.19 -19.28
N GLU A 160 -8.61 9.22 -20.02
CA GLU A 160 -8.86 9.35 -21.47
C GLU A 160 -9.89 10.47 -21.76
N GLN A 161 -10.93 10.59 -20.94
CA GLN A 161 -11.93 11.67 -21.08
C GLN A 161 -11.35 13.05 -20.76
N ASP A 162 -10.56 13.16 -19.68
CA ASP A 162 -9.90 14.42 -19.30
C ASP A 162 -8.89 14.92 -20.35
N ASP A 163 -8.25 14.00 -21.08
CA ASP A 163 -7.33 14.31 -22.18
C ASP A 163 -8.06 14.68 -23.49
N GLU A 164 -9.28 14.16 -23.72
CA GLU A 164 -10.12 14.54 -24.88
C GLU A 164 -10.77 15.92 -24.72
N ASP A 165 -11.01 16.36 -23.48
CA ASP A 165 -11.63 17.65 -23.15
C ASP A 165 -10.63 18.83 -23.03
N ARG A 166 -9.33 18.60 -23.31
CA ARG A 166 -8.24 19.61 -23.29
C ARG A 166 -7.82 20.10 -24.68
#